data_AF-A0AAD5PMF2-F1
#
_entry.id   AF-A0AAD5PMF2-F1
#
_cell.length_a   1.000
_cell.length_b   1.000
_cell.length_c   1.000
_cell.angle_alpha   90.00
_cell.angle_beta   90.00
_cell.angle_gamma   90.00
#
_symmetry.space_group_name_H-M   'P 1'
#
loop_
_entity.id
_entity.type
_entity.pdbx_description
1 polymer ?
#
loop_
_entity_poly.entity_id
_entity_poly.type
_entity_poly.pdbx_seq_one_letter_code
_entity_poly.pdbx_strand_id
1 'polypeptide(L)'
;MVQLWFLPNIEGKLQLMTDPPECFCGKSAFRTDGYLGVSYDCHEFQNQDAEHVCDFHIHEHAWHQFRRQLLSCKDVNQNDPELNVCPFFNYAYCILFGCANDYPKKFLAAPTCHCHLSATLVGLTDVRSTHKEEEREEDYGYWHERYAFKCPHHNVHVDDSHGARSKCTWSLVAKNTAFTRPKRLLHSNDIDTDLLSLRGWEGLIDKESDD
;
A
#
# COMPACT_ATOMS: atom_id res chain seq x y z
N MET A 1 -31.64 -6.68 3.26
CA MET A 1 -31.12 -7.72 2.36
C MET A 1 -29.93 -7.12 1.66
N VAL A 2 -28.74 -7.56 2.04
CA VAL A 2 -27.45 -6.99 1.62
C VAL A 2 -27.10 -7.60 0.26
N GLN A 3 -26.90 -6.76 -0.74
CA GLN A 3 -26.52 -7.14 -2.11
C GLN A 3 -25.27 -8.02 -2.08
N LEU A 4 -25.34 -9.16 -2.79
CA LEU A 4 -24.25 -10.07 -3.05
C LEU A 4 -23.23 -9.37 -3.95
N TRP A 5 -22.14 -8.92 -3.36
CA TRP A 5 -20.98 -8.44 -4.09
C TRP A 5 -20.24 -9.65 -4.68
N PHE A 6 -20.21 -9.80 -6.00
CA PHE A 6 -19.50 -10.89 -6.66
C PHE A 6 -17.98 -10.69 -6.49
N LEU A 7 -17.44 -11.31 -5.45
CA LEU A 7 -16.00 -11.55 -5.32
C LEU A 7 -15.54 -12.45 -6.48
N PRO A 8 -14.27 -12.42 -6.90
CA PRO A 8 -13.74 -13.44 -7.80
C PRO A 8 -14.18 -14.82 -7.29
N ASN A 9 -14.64 -15.67 -8.21
CA ASN A 9 -14.99 -17.03 -7.84
C ASN A 9 -13.74 -17.74 -7.25
N ILE A 10 -13.93 -18.89 -6.63
CA ILE A 10 -12.85 -19.62 -5.95
C ILE A 10 -11.65 -19.85 -6.89
N GLU A 11 -11.89 -20.10 -8.17
CA GLU A 11 -10.86 -20.30 -9.19
C GLU A 11 -10.04 -19.02 -9.44
N GLY A 12 -10.69 -17.88 -9.65
CA GLY A 12 -10.00 -16.59 -9.81
C GLY A 12 -9.17 -16.22 -8.58
N LYS A 13 -9.68 -16.50 -7.37
CA LYS A 13 -8.92 -16.31 -6.12
C LYS A 13 -7.69 -17.20 -6.08
N LEU A 14 -7.80 -18.47 -6.48
CA LEU A 14 -6.67 -19.40 -6.52
C LEU A 14 -5.57 -18.98 -7.49
N GLN A 15 -5.94 -18.39 -8.64
CA GLN A 15 -4.97 -17.88 -9.62
C GLN A 15 -4.12 -16.74 -9.05
N LEU A 16 -4.68 -15.91 -8.16
CA LEU A 16 -3.95 -14.86 -7.45
C LEU A 16 -3.06 -15.39 -6.32
N MET A 17 -3.27 -16.63 -5.88
CA MET A 17 -2.57 -17.25 -4.76
C MET A 17 -1.37 -18.09 -5.19
N THR A 18 -0.42 -17.44 -5.86
CA THR A 18 0.87 -18.02 -6.25
C THR A 18 1.77 -18.30 -5.02
N ASP A 19 2.75 -19.17 -5.20
CA ASP A 19 3.77 -19.49 -4.19
C ASP A 19 5.15 -19.62 -4.86
N PRO A 20 6.08 -18.65 -4.66
CA PRO A 20 5.89 -17.46 -3.83
C PRO A 20 4.82 -16.51 -4.39
N PRO A 21 4.17 -15.71 -3.55
CA PRO A 21 3.13 -14.77 -3.97
C PRO A 21 3.70 -13.70 -4.89
N GLU A 22 2.87 -13.18 -5.81
CA GLU A 22 3.22 -12.06 -6.67
C GLU A 22 2.83 -10.72 -6.01
N CYS A 23 3.74 -9.77 -6.04
CA CYS A 23 3.54 -8.41 -5.55
C CYS A 23 2.63 -7.60 -6.48
N PHE A 24 2.15 -6.44 -6.03
CA PHE A 24 1.40 -5.50 -6.89
C PHE A 24 2.19 -4.99 -8.11
N CYS A 25 3.52 -5.10 -8.10
CA CYS A 25 4.38 -4.78 -9.23
C CYS A 25 4.57 -5.94 -10.23
N GLY A 26 3.90 -7.09 -10.02
CA GLY A 26 3.99 -8.27 -10.88
C GLY A 26 5.27 -9.10 -10.71
N LYS A 27 6.10 -8.80 -9.70
CA LYS A 27 7.29 -9.59 -9.35
C LYS A 27 6.99 -10.55 -8.21
N SER A 28 7.67 -11.69 -8.16
CA SER A 28 7.62 -12.58 -7.00
C SER A 28 8.10 -11.86 -5.73
N ALA A 29 7.39 -12.06 -4.62
CA ALA A 29 7.75 -11.51 -3.33
C ALA A 29 8.94 -12.26 -2.72
N PHE A 30 9.73 -11.53 -1.93
CA PHE A 30 10.84 -12.05 -1.17
C PHE A 30 10.37 -12.70 0.12
N ARG A 31 10.86 -13.90 0.41
CA ARG A 31 10.61 -14.56 1.69
C ARG A 31 11.55 -14.00 2.76
N THR A 32 10.98 -13.44 3.84
CA THR A 32 11.71 -12.89 4.98
C THR A 32 11.42 -13.73 6.22
N ASP A 33 12.47 -14.22 6.89
CA ASP A 33 12.35 -14.88 8.18
C ASP A 33 12.49 -13.84 9.31
N GLY A 34 11.43 -13.66 10.11
CA GLY A 34 11.38 -12.70 11.21
C GLY A 34 11.01 -13.35 12.55
N TYR A 35 11.09 -12.56 13.63
CA TYR A 35 10.72 -13.02 14.98
C TYR A 35 9.24 -13.45 15.09
N LEU A 36 8.37 -12.86 14.27
CA LEU A 36 6.94 -13.16 14.23
C LEU A 36 6.60 -14.28 13.24
N GLY A 37 7.61 -14.97 12.70
CA GLY A 37 7.47 -15.99 11.67
C GLY A 37 7.89 -15.48 10.30
N VAL A 38 7.41 -16.17 9.26
CA VAL A 38 7.81 -15.95 7.88
C VAL A 38 6.83 -15.02 7.19
N SER A 39 7.34 -13.97 6.56
CA SER A 39 6.57 -13.07 5.71
C SER A 39 7.06 -13.13 4.26
N TYR A 40 6.22 -12.67 3.35
CA TYR A 40 6.61 -12.34 1.99
C TYR A 40 6.45 -10.83 1.77
N ASP A 41 7.53 -10.18 1.34
CA ASP A 41 7.64 -8.73 1.17
C ASP A 41 8.08 -8.37 -0.25
N CYS A 42 7.69 -7.20 -0.77
CA CYS A 42 8.24 -6.75 -2.06
C CYS A 42 9.69 -6.23 -1.91
N HIS A 43 10.59 -6.70 -2.78
CA HIS A 43 11.97 -6.22 -2.89
C HIS A 43 12.10 -4.72 -3.17
N GLU A 44 11.18 -4.17 -3.96
CA GLU A 44 11.26 -2.76 -4.41
C GLU A 44 10.91 -1.76 -3.31
N PHE A 45 10.36 -2.23 -2.17
CA PHE A 45 10.15 -1.38 -1.02
C PHE A 45 11.49 -0.86 -0.45
N GLN A 46 12.48 -1.75 -0.31
CA GLN A 46 13.76 -1.42 0.31
C GLN A 46 14.75 -0.75 -0.66
N ASN A 47 14.57 -0.95 -1.96
CA ASN A 47 15.45 -0.39 -2.97
C ASN A 47 15.25 1.13 -3.10
N GLN A 48 16.18 1.92 -2.55
CA GLN A 48 16.12 3.39 -2.58
C GLN A 48 16.13 3.97 -3.99
N ASP A 49 16.71 3.24 -4.94
CA ASP A 49 16.80 3.61 -6.35
C ASP A 49 15.60 3.14 -7.17
N ALA A 50 14.67 2.39 -6.55
CA ALA A 50 13.48 1.92 -7.24
C ALA A 50 12.60 3.10 -7.65
N GLU A 51 12.30 3.16 -8.95
CA GLU A 51 11.35 4.14 -9.48
C GLU A 51 9.97 3.94 -8.88
N HIS A 52 9.61 2.73 -8.42
CA HIS A 52 8.31 2.43 -7.83
C HIS A 52 8.44 1.92 -6.40
N VAL A 53 7.53 2.33 -5.53
CA VAL A 53 7.33 1.67 -4.23
C VAL A 53 6.24 0.62 -4.42
N CYS A 54 6.45 -0.61 -3.95
CA CYS A 54 5.42 -1.64 -3.95
C CYS A 54 5.21 -2.12 -2.52
N ASP A 55 4.03 -1.82 -2.00
CA ASP A 55 3.68 -2.05 -0.60
C ASP A 55 2.95 -3.37 -0.44
N PHE A 56 3.70 -4.45 -0.61
CA PHE A 56 3.22 -5.81 -0.51
C PHE A 56 3.86 -6.49 0.70
N HIS A 57 3.01 -6.95 1.62
CA HIS A 57 3.41 -7.68 2.81
C HIS A 57 2.34 -8.71 3.12
N ILE A 58 2.69 -9.99 3.18
CA ILE A 58 1.78 -11.06 3.60
C ILE A 58 2.47 -12.05 4.52
N HIS A 59 1.72 -12.74 5.37
CA HIS A 59 2.26 -13.78 6.25
C HIS A 59 2.16 -15.16 5.57
N GLU A 60 3.26 -15.93 5.54
CA GLU A 60 3.32 -17.25 4.86
C GLU A 60 2.26 -18.22 5.40
N HIS A 61 2.11 -18.29 6.73
CA HIS A 61 1.16 -19.21 7.35
C HIS A 61 -0.29 -18.94 6.94
N ALA A 62 -0.72 -17.68 7.05
CA ALA A 62 -2.07 -17.25 6.70
C ALA A 62 -2.32 -17.39 5.18
N TRP A 63 -1.32 -17.05 4.36
CA TRP A 63 -1.38 -17.25 2.91
C TRP A 63 -1.63 -18.71 2.53
N HIS A 64 -0.84 -19.64 3.10
CA HIS A 64 -1.03 -21.06 2.86
C HIS A 64 -2.35 -21.58 3.43
N GLN A 65 -2.81 -21.06 4.56
CA GLN A 65 -4.13 -21.40 5.12
C GLN A 65 -5.26 -21.02 4.17
N PHE A 66 -5.27 -19.78 3.68
CA PHE A 66 -6.30 -19.30 2.75
C PHE A 66 -6.28 -20.08 1.44
N ARG A 67 -5.08 -20.39 0.91
CA ARG A 67 -4.93 -21.22 -0.28
C ARG A 67 -5.51 -22.62 -0.09
N ARG A 68 -5.25 -23.26 1.06
CA ARG A 68 -5.85 -24.57 1.40
C ARG A 68 -7.37 -24.50 1.51
N GLN A 69 -7.93 -23.42 2.07
CA GLN A 69 -9.38 -23.23 2.13
C GLN A 69 -9.98 -23.19 0.72
N LEU A 70 -9.42 -22.37 -0.17
CA LEU A 70 -9.88 -22.27 -1.56
C LEU A 70 -9.74 -23.59 -2.32
N LEU A 71 -8.63 -24.31 -2.17
CA LEU A 71 -8.43 -25.65 -2.75
C LEU A 71 -9.47 -26.67 -2.23
N SER A 72 -10.02 -26.47 -1.03
CA SER A 72 -11.11 -27.27 -0.47
C SER A 72 -12.51 -26.78 -0.87
N CYS A 73 -12.60 -25.91 -1.89
CA CYS A 73 -13.83 -25.25 -2.34
C CYS A 73 -14.53 -24.42 -1.25
N LYS A 74 -13.77 -23.91 -0.28
CA LYS A 74 -14.26 -22.99 0.75
C LYS A 74 -13.73 -21.59 0.46
N ASP A 75 -14.62 -20.61 0.46
CA ASP A 75 -14.19 -19.23 0.30
C ASP A 75 -13.45 -18.73 1.55
N VAL A 76 -12.55 -17.76 1.37
CA VAL A 76 -11.78 -17.16 2.45
C VAL A 76 -12.66 -16.19 3.23
N ASN A 77 -12.62 -16.30 4.56
CA ASN A 77 -13.35 -15.39 5.44
C ASN A 77 -12.69 -14.00 5.43
N GLN A 78 -13.39 -12.98 4.91
CA GLN A 78 -12.91 -11.58 4.91
C GLN A 78 -12.71 -10.99 6.32
N ASN A 79 -13.26 -11.64 7.34
CA ASN A 79 -13.12 -11.31 8.75
C ASN A 79 -12.29 -12.38 9.49
N ASP A 80 -11.31 -12.99 8.80
CA ASP A 80 -10.38 -13.91 9.46
C ASP A 80 -9.51 -13.16 10.48
N PRO A 81 -9.33 -13.66 11.72
CA PRO A 81 -8.55 -12.99 12.76
C PRO A 81 -7.11 -12.65 12.35
N GLU A 82 -6.49 -13.42 11.45
CA GLU A 82 -5.14 -13.12 10.95
C GLU A 82 -5.08 -11.74 10.28
N LEU A 83 -6.16 -11.31 9.63
CA LEU A 83 -6.27 -9.99 9.00
C LEU A 83 -6.35 -8.86 10.04
N ASN A 84 -6.70 -9.12 11.29
CA ASN A 84 -6.67 -8.12 12.35
C ASN A 84 -5.29 -7.99 13.02
N VAL A 85 -4.41 -8.99 12.86
CA VAL A 85 -3.08 -9.01 13.48
C VAL A 85 -2.13 -8.04 12.79
N CYS A 86 -2.10 -8.06 11.45
CA CYS A 86 -1.17 -7.25 10.67
C CYS A 86 -1.93 -6.31 9.71
N PRO A 87 -1.89 -4.98 9.94
CA PRO A 87 -2.60 -4.03 9.09
C PRO A 87 -2.02 -3.90 7.68
N PHE A 88 -0.75 -4.26 7.47
CA PHE A 88 -0.13 -4.31 6.13
C PHE A 88 -0.63 -5.53 5.35
N PHE A 89 -0.73 -6.69 6.03
CA PHE A 89 -1.31 -7.88 5.43
C PHE A 89 -2.79 -7.68 5.09
N ASN A 90 -3.56 -7.07 6.00
CA ASN A 90 -4.95 -6.75 5.73
C ASN A 90 -5.14 -5.82 4.52
N TYR A 91 -4.27 -4.81 4.41
CA TYR A 91 -4.24 -3.95 3.23
C TYR A 91 -4.01 -4.79 1.97
N ALA A 92 -2.93 -5.59 1.95
CA ALA A 92 -2.60 -6.39 0.78
C ALA A 92 -3.72 -7.37 0.38
N TYR A 93 -4.28 -8.07 1.37
CA TYR A 93 -5.40 -9.00 1.20
C TYR A 93 -6.65 -8.30 0.62
N CYS A 94 -7.05 -7.17 1.20
CA CYS A 94 -8.21 -6.41 0.74
C CYS A 94 -8.05 -5.96 -0.72
N ILE A 95 -6.85 -5.56 -1.13
CA ILE A 95 -6.56 -5.16 -2.51
C ILE A 95 -6.60 -6.38 -3.46
N LEU A 96 -5.90 -7.46 -3.14
CA LEU A 96 -5.82 -8.66 -3.99
C LEU A 96 -7.20 -9.26 -4.25
N PHE A 97 -8.00 -9.44 -3.19
CA PHE A 97 -9.29 -10.12 -3.27
C PHE A 97 -10.45 -9.17 -3.53
N GLY A 98 -10.20 -7.87 -3.71
CA GLY A 98 -11.24 -6.87 -3.95
C GLY A 98 -12.32 -6.89 -2.86
N CYS A 99 -11.93 -7.03 -1.59
CA CYS A 99 -12.85 -7.15 -0.47
C CYS A 99 -12.69 -6.00 0.54
N ALA A 100 -13.64 -5.84 1.45
CA ALA A 100 -13.57 -4.81 2.48
C ALA A 100 -13.97 -5.38 3.85
N ASN A 101 -13.26 -4.91 4.88
CA ASN A 101 -13.52 -5.24 6.28
C ASN A 101 -13.20 -4.03 7.16
N ASP A 102 -13.57 -4.11 8.44
CA ASP A 102 -13.38 -3.02 9.41
C ASP A 102 -12.02 -3.08 10.12
N TYR A 103 -11.19 -4.07 9.79
CA TYR A 103 -9.86 -4.19 10.40
C TYR A 103 -8.93 -3.06 9.95
N PRO A 104 -7.96 -2.67 10.80
CA PRO A 104 -6.99 -1.64 10.46
C PRO A 104 -6.24 -1.99 9.18
N LYS A 105 -5.99 -0.97 8.35
CA LYS A 105 -5.18 -1.08 7.13
C LYS A 105 -4.08 -0.05 7.22
N LYS A 106 -2.85 -0.48 6.95
CA LYS A 106 -1.69 0.39 6.89
C LYS A 106 -0.95 0.13 5.59
N PHE A 107 -0.34 1.18 5.09
CA PHE A 107 0.53 1.15 3.95
C PHE A 107 1.85 1.81 4.35
N LEU A 108 2.97 1.29 3.86
CA LEU A 108 4.32 1.75 4.18
C LEU A 108 4.61 3.14 3.64
N ALA A 109 4.06 3.48 2.48
CA ALA A 109 4.22 4.81 1.88
C ALA A 109 2.92 5.24 1.16
N ALA A 110 2.42 6.44 1.49
CA ALA A 110 1.34 7.05 0.73
C ALA A 110 1.90 7.77 -0.50
N PRO A 111 1.28 7.62 -1.69
CA PRO A 111 1.61 8.45 -2.84
C PRO A 111 1.27 9.92 -2.55
N THR A 112 2.01 10.82 -3.19
CA THR A 112 1.79 12.27 -3.08
C THR A 112 0.95 12.77 -4.25
N CYS A 113 -0.08 13.56 -3.97
CA CYS A 113 -0.94 14.15 -5.01
C CYS A 113 -0.33 15.43 -5.61
N HIS A 114 -1.00 16.04 -6.59
CA HIS A 114 -0.59 17.32 -7.19
C HIS A 114 -0.56 18.51 -6.20
N CYS A 115 -1.20 18.38 -5.04
CA CYS A 115 -1.11 19.38 -3.97
C CYS A 115 0.13 19.20 -3.08
N HIS A 116 1.01 18.25 -3.40
CA HIS A 116 2.16 17.86 -2.56
C HIS A 116 1.77 17.33 -1.17
N LEU A 117 0.55 16.81 -1.04
CA LEU A 117 0.05 16.17 0.18
C LEU A 117 0.05 14.65 0.03
N SER A 118 0.31 13.94 1.12
CA SER A 118 0.13 12.49 1.18
C SER A 118 -1.34 12.13 0.96
N ALA A 119 -1.58 11.22 0.02
CA ALA A 119 -2.91 10.75 -0.28
C ALA A 119 -3.47 9.87 0.85
N THR A 120 -4.79 9.88 0.98
CA THR A 120 -5.53 9.01 1.90
C THR A 120 -6.11 7.83 1.15
N LEU A 121 -5.99 6.63 1.71
CA LEU A 121 -6.70 5.45 1.23
C LEU A 121 -8.19 5.61 1.52
N VAL A 122 -9.02 5.55 0.49
CA VAL A 122 -10.48 5.59 0.61
C VAL A 122 -11.07 4.31 0.02
N GLY A 123 -12.10 3.78 0.68
CA GLY A 123 -12.95 2.78 0.08
C GLY A 123 -13.74 3.41 -1.07
N LEU A 124 -13.65 2.81 -2.25
CA LEU A 124 -14.56 3.08 -3.35
C LEU A 124 -15.85 2.33 -3.04
N THR A 125 -16.71 2.94 -2.20
CA THR A 125 -18.08 2.47 -2.08
C THR A 125 -18.72 2.64 -3.44
N ASP A 126 -19.17 1.51 -3.99
CA ASP A 126 -19.90 1.34 -5.23
C ASP A 126 -20.47 2.66 -5.76
N VAL A 127 -19.79 3.22 -6.76
CA VAL A 127 -20.35 4.32 -7.54
C VAL A 127 -21.56 3.70 -8.20
N ARG A 128 -22.72 3.86 -7.54
CA ARG A 128 -24.02 3.33 -7.96
C ARG A 128 -24.04 3.21 -9.47
N SER A 129 -24.21 1.98 -9.92
CA SER A 129 -24.72 1.59 -11.23
C SER A 129 -25.82 2.54 -11.71
N THR A 130 -25.44 3.67 -12.30
CA THR A 130 -26.33 4.42 -13.20
C THR A 130 -26.30 3.84 -14.61
N HIS A 131 -25.41 2.86 -14.85
CA HIS A 131 -25.47 2.00 -16.02
C HIS A 131 -26.20 0.71 -15.65
N LYS A 132 -27.29 0.45 -16.38
CA LYS A 132 -28.19 -0.70 -16.22
C LYS A 132 -27.40 -2.01 -16.08
N GLU A 133 -27.83 -2.82 -15.13
CA GLU A 133 -27.22 -4.09 -14.70
C GLU A 133 -27.20 -5.20 -15.78
N GLU A 134 -27.78 -4.97 -16.96
CA GLU A 134 -28.13 -6.06 -17.90
C GLU A 134 -27.10 -6.33 -19.02
N GLU A 135 -26.03 -5.54 -19.19
CA GLU A 135 -25.09 -5.71 -20.33
C GLU A 135 -23.62 -5.99 -19.94
N ARG A 136 -23.33 -6.43 -18.72
CA ARG A 136 -21.94 -6.63 -18.27
C ARG A 136 -21.69 -8.00 -17.62
N GLU A 137 -22.11 -9.08 -18.28
CA GLU A 137 -21.74 -10.45 -17.89
C GLU A 137 -20.28 -10.82 -18.21
N GLU A 138 -19.56 -10.02 -19.02
CA GLU A 138 -18.20 -10.39 -19.48
C GLU A 138 -17.06 -9.50 -18.99
N ASP A 139 -17.34 -8.40 -18.27
CA ASP A 139 -16.29 -7.48 -17.82
C ASP A 139 -15.83 -7.81 -16.39
N TYR A 140 -15.11 -8.94 -16.27
CA TYR A 140 -14.45 -9.41 -15.04
C TYR A 140 -13.44 -8.40 -14.43
N GLY A 141 -13.25 -7.22 -15.01
CA GLY A 141 -12.23 -6.23 -14.59
C GLY A 141 -12.66 -5.22 -13.51
N TYR A 142 -13.96 -5.01 -13.27
CA TYR A 142 -14.42 -3.85 -12.48
C TYR A 142 -14.44 -4.07 -10.95
N TRP A 143 -14.45 -5.32 -10.49
CA TRP A 143 -14.60 -5.65 -9.06
C TRP A 143 -13.33 -5.51 -8.23
N HIS A 144 -12.17 -5.38 -8.88
CA HIS A 144 -10.86 -5.31 -8.23
C HIS A 144 -10.53 -3.91 -7.67
N GLU A 145 -11.42 -2.94 -7.81
CA GLU A 145 -11.13 -1.53 -7.53
C GLU A 145 -11.90 -1.02 -6.31
N ARG A 146 -11.80 -1.72 -5.18
CA ARG A 146 -12.48 -1.29 -3.93
C ARG A 146 -11.76 -0.21 -3.14
N TYR A 147 -10.50 0.07 -3.46
CA TYR A 147 -9.74 1.11 -2.80
C TYR A 147 -8.99 1.97 -3.79
N ALA A 148 -8.92 3.25 -3.47
CA ALA A 148 -8.08 4.20 -4.17
C ALA A 148 -7.41 5.15 -3.17
N PHE A 149 -6.23 5.63 -3.53
CA PHE A 149 -5.61 6.77 -2.90
C PHE A 149 -6.19 8.03 -3.51
N LYS A 150 -6.67 8.94 -2.67
CA LYS A 150 -7.20 10.25 -3.10
C LYS A 150 -6.53 11.38 -2.35
N CYS A 151 -6.50 12.56 -2.96
CA CYS A 151 -6.05 13.77 -2.27
C CYS A 151 -6.94 14.03 -1.02
N PRO A 152 -6.37 14.44 0.12
CA PRO A 152 -7.17 14.86 1.29
C PRO A 152 -8.16 15.99 0.97
N HIS A 153 -7.84 16.83 -0.02
CA HIS A 153 -8.72 17.90 -0.48
C HIS A 153 -9.75 17.48 -1.54
N HIS A 154 -9.87 16.17 -1.84
CA HIS A 154 -10.80 15.68 -2.87
C HIS A 154 -12.27 16.02 -2.54
N ASN A 155 -12.66 15.89 -1.27
CA ASN A 155 -14.02 16.09 -0.80
C ASN A 155 -14.22 17.40 -0.01
N VAL A 156 -13.27 18.35 -0.11
CA VAL A 156 -13.47 19.66 0.52
C VAL A 156 -14.61 20.35 -0.22
N HIS A 157 -15.75 20.42 0.46
CA HIS A 157 -16.85 21.27 0.05
C HIS A 157 -16.35 22.70 0.11
N VAL A 158 -16.53 23.44 -0.99
CA VAL A 158 -16.27 24.87 -1.00
C VAL A 158 -17.38 25.49 -0.18
N ASP A 159 -17.13 25.69 1.10
CA ASP A 159 -17.91 26.59 1.93
C ASP A 159 -17.44 28.02 1.62
N ASP A 160 -18.39 28.85 1.15
CA ASP A 160 -18.18 30.19 0.59
C ASP A 160 -17.59 31.24 1.57
N SER A 161 -17.10 30.82 2.74
CA SER A 161 -16.67 31.72 3.83
C SER A 161 -15.15 31.93 3.94
N HIS A 162 -14.31 31.09 3.33
CA HIS A 162 -12.84 31.18 3.48
C HIS A 162 -12.01 31.11 2.19
N GLY A 163 -12.62 31.40 1.05
CA GLY A 163 -11.95 31.42 -0.24
C GLY A 163 -11.89 30.02 -0.87
N ALA A 164 -12.44 29.92 -2.09
CA ALA A 164 -12.54 28.66 -2.81
C ALA A 164 -11.13 28.07 -3.09
N ARG A 165 -10.74 27.03 -2.35
CA ARG A 165 -9.62 26.18 -2.76
C ARG A 165 -10.09 25.28 -3.89
N SER A 166 -9.33 25.20 -4.98
CA SER A 166 -9.63 24.31 -6.09
C SER A 166 -9.59 22.85 -5.60
N LYS A 167 -10.63 22.08 -5.96
CA LYS A 167 -10.68 20.64 -5.65
C LYS A 167 -9.54 19.93 -6.39
N CYS A 168 -8.80 19.08 -5.67
CA CYS A 168 -7.82 18.20 -6.28
C CYS A 168 -8.50 16.89 -6.70
N THR A 169 -8.53 16.62 -8.00
CA THR A 169 -9.15 15.42 -8.58
C THR A 169 -8.20 14.22 -8.68
N TRP A 170 -6.97 14.35 -8.16
CA TRP A 170 -5.98 13.28 -8.18
C TRP A 170 -6.49 12.03 -7.44
N SER A 171 -6.40 10.88 -8.11
CA SER A 171 -6.82 9.58 -7.62
C SER A 171 -5.94 8.49 -8.23
N LEU A 172 -5.60 7.46 -7.44
CA LEU A 172 -4.84 6.30 -7.88
C LEU A 172 -5.46 5.02 -7.32
N VAL A 173 -5.81 4.06 -8.18
CA VAL A 173 -6.36 2.77 -7.73
C VAL A 173 -5.30 2.02 -6.92
N ALA A 174 -5.68 1.46 -5.78
CA ALA A 174 -4.74 0.85 -4.85
C ALA A 174 -3.99 -0.35 -5.45
N LYS A 175 -4.61 -1.16 -6.32
CA LYS A 175 -3.91 -2.27 -7.02
C LYS A 175 -2.77 -1.79 -7.92
N ASN A 176 -2.83 -0.55 -8.39
CA ASN A 176 -1.83 0.07 -9.24
C ASN A 176 -0.75 0.82 -8.42
N THR A 177 -0.66 0.57 -7.10
CA THR A 177 0.31 1.25 -6.23
C THR A 177 1.75 0.80 -6.37
N ALA A 178 2.15 0.23 -7.50
CA ALA A 178 3.51 0.47 -7.98
C ALA A 178 3.64 1.96 -8.38
N PHE A 179 3.59 2.87 -7.41
CA PHE A 179 3.60 4.32 -7.69
C PHE A 179 5.01 4.87 -7.64
N THR A 180 5.25 5.93 -8.41
CA THR A 180 6.58 6.50 -8.55
C THR A 180 7.11 7.00 -7.20
N ARG A 181 8.27 6.48 -6.76
CA ARG A 181 8.99 6.95 -5.58
C ARG A 181 9.32 8.43 -5.78
N PRO A 182 8.96 9.33 -4.84
CA PRO A 182 9.36 10.72 -4.95
C PRO A 182 10.88 10.81 -4.96
N LYS A 183 11.48 11.37 -6.02
CA LYS A 183 12.95 11.48 -6.19
C LYS A 183 13.66 12.33 -5.11
N ARG A 184 12.93 12.91 -4.15
CA ARG A 184 13.46 13.74 -3.05
C ARG A 184 12.63 13.56 -1.77
N LEU A 185 13.30 13.23 -0.67
CA LEU A 185 12.82 13.53 0.68
C LEU A 185 13.00 15.03 0.88
N LEU A 186 11.92 15.81 0.93
CA LEU A 186 12.00 17.26 1.18
C LEU A 186 12.30 17.62 2.64
N HIS A 187 12.45 16.63 3.52
CA HIS A 187 12.91 16.80 4.89
C HIS A 187 13.83 15.64 5.28
N SER A 188 15.06 15.61 4.76
CA SER A 188 16.15 15.31 5.69
C SER A 188 16.45 16.62 6.41
N ASN A 189 16.25 16.64 7.72
CA ASN A 189 16.78 17.69 8.58
C ASN A 189 18.26 17.46 8.88
N ASP A 190 18.99 16.78 7.98
CA ASP A 190 20.44 16.96 7.89
C ASP A 190 20.66 18.39 7.41
N ILE A 191 20.66 19.29 8.38
CA ILE A 191 21.49 20.48 8.34
C ILE A 191 22.83 20.00 7.84
N ASP A 192 23.15 20.44 6.63
CA ASP A 192 24.41 20.28 5.94
C ASP A 192 25.54 20.79 6.86
N THR A 193 26.02 19.93 7.77
CA THR A 193 27.19 20.17 8.60
C THR A 193 28.49 20.02 7.80
N ASP A 194 28.42 19.68 6.51
CA ASP A 194 29.59 19.49 5.66
C ASP A 194 30.17 20.78 5.06
N LEU A 195 29.60 21.95 5.39
CA LEU A 195 30.22 23.25 5.07
C LEU A 195 31.00 23.89 6.24
N LEU A 196 31.12 23.20 7.38
CA LEU A 196 31.99 23.63 8.50
C LEU A 196 33.24 22.77 8.71
N SER A 197 33.48 21.73 7.91
CA SER A 197 34.71 20.91 8.00
C SER A 197 35.91 21.45 7.18
N LEU A 198 35.76 22.58 6.46
CA LEU A 198 36.87 23.27 5.77
C LEU A 198 37.64 24.27 6.65
N ARG A 199 37.58 24.14 7.97
CA ARG A 199 38.66 24.62 8.85
C ARG A 199 39.32 23.40 9.48
N GLY A 200 40.30 22.88 8.76
CA GLY A 200 41.28 21.94 9.26
C GLY A 200 41.87 22.46 10.57
N TRP A 201 41.42 21.86 11.67
CA TRP A 201 42.23 21.69 12.85
C TRP A 201 43.22 20.56 12.52
N GLU A 202 44.40 20.95 12.03
CA GLU A 202 45.58 20.10 12.20
C GLU A 202 45.86 20.08 13.71
N GLY A 203 45.57 18.94 14.33
CA GLY A 203 46.01 18.68 15.70
C GLY A 203 47.53 18.60 15.77
N LEU A 204 48.08 18.76 16.97
CA LEU A 204 49.17 17.92 17.49
C LEU A 204 49.41 18.27 18.98
N ILE A 205 49.05 17.28 19.81
CA ILE A 205 49.82 16.80 20.97
C ILE A 205 49.86 17.69 22.22
N ASP A 206 49.06 17.28 23.20
CA ASP A 206 49.43 17.34 24.61
C ASP A 206 50.68 16.47 24.85
N LYS A 207 51.70 17.04 25.49
CA LYS A 207 52.40 16.37 26.58
C LYS A 207 53.12 17.37 27.47
N GLU A 208 52.83 17.18 28.75
CA GLU A 208 53.28 17.89 29.94
C GLU A 208 54.81 17.89 30.12
N SER A 209 55.25 18.98 30.76
CA SER A 209 56.36 19.17 31.70
C SER A 209 57.32 18.01 32.01
N ASP A 210 58.63 18.30 31.98
CA ASP A 210 59.44 18.51 33.20
C ASP A 210 60.90 18.83 32.83
N ASP A 211 61.49 19.74 33.64
CA ASP A 211 62.88 20.25 33.73
C ASP A 211 63.44 21.21 32.65
#